data_AF-A0A6S6QRD1-F1
#
_entry.id   AF-A0A6S6QRD1-F1
#
_cell.length_a   1.000
_cell.length_b   1.000
_cell.length_c   1.000
_cell.angle_alpha   90.00
_cell.angle_beta   90.00
_cell.angle_gamma   90.00
#
_symmetry.space_group_name_H-M   'P 1'
#
loop_
_entity.id
_entity.type
_entity.pdbx_description
1 polymer ?
#
loop_
_entity_poly.entity_id
_entity_poly.type
_entity_poly.pdbx_seq_one_letter_code
_entity_poly.pdbx_strand_id
1 'polypeptide(L)'
;MERSGGTEDKAVPDLRFHSSIAERVQPAQGALAAAILGVALSVIAFFAVSSWEDRAAERSFQTLAQDHIRTLQHGIDDYVARLAGLRAFFNATEEQGVTREEFETYARELMRDLPGLYSMSWTPRVTDAEREAFERAARDDGIESFRISVIDQKGDKAGASPIRADYYPVYYSTQPHNAASYGIDLQDGGLRQRPLDAARDNDRLAATGNFRLQTGDGNQYGFYVVLPVYKRGLPHETLEQRRQNIVGFVRATFQFHLIADAVLSGVKAPVNFFLFEMDAQATHLPAYVRTNGKASDHRVPRAYVMTEKPKWVGDLQVADRHWEAVAVPNGTSSLARHNRAWIVLASGLVITSIVALLVWSSTRYMRMLEAANAAISEQALTDPLTGLANRRHFVERLTEAFATADRTGHGFALHFMDLDGFKTVNDTHGHPMGDALLKEVADRLRARVREIDFVARFGGDEFAILQTLVKSPIAASNVAEKLVQAVAAPYRIGGVDLDITASFGIALYTAQVEGPTSLMMQADLALYSAKAAGRNAVRIYGGDAQTGAPLHEAHHSSAA
;
A
#
# COMPACT_ATOMS: atom_id res chain seq x y z
N MET A 1 20.45 -57.51 46.24
CA MET A 1 19.19 -57.63 47.00
C MET A 1 18.54 -56.26 46.95
N GLU A 2 17.70 -56.05 45.93
CA GLU A 2 16.22 -56.20 45.96
C GLU A 2 15.55 -54.88 46.38
N ARG A 3 15.03 -54.10 45.42
CA ARG A 3 13.68 -54.16 44.79
C ARG A 3 12.62 -53.43 45.63
N SER A 4 12.19 -52.27 45.13
CA SER A 4 10.80 -51.78 45.06
C SER A 4 10.87 -50.42 44.33
N GLY A 5 10.29 -50.15 43.16
CA GLY A 5 9.15 -50.77 42.50
C GLY A 5 7.90 -49.87 42.62
N GLY A 6 8.01 -48.59 42.25
CA GLY A 6 6.88 -47.64 42.20
C GLY A 6 6.80 -46.99 40.82
N THR A 7 5.97 -47.55 39.94
CA THR A 7 5.60 -46.99 38.64
C THR A 7 4.42 -46.04 38.82
N GLU A 8 4.65 -44.74 38.67
CA GLU A 8 3.60 -43.73 38.52
C GLU A 8 2.96 -43.86 37.13
N ASP A 9 1.70 -44.29 37.13
CA ASP A 9 0.81 -44.34 35.97
C ASP A 9 0.35 -42.91 35.63
N LYS A 10 1.07 -42.24 34.73
CA LYS A 10 0.65 -40.95 34.16
C LYS A 10 -0.40 -41.21 33.10
N ALA A 11 -1.66 -41.10 33.50
CA ALA A 11 -2.82 -41.04 32.61
C ALA A 11 -2.62 -39.95 31.53
N VAL A 12 -2.61 -40.39 30.27
CA VAL A 12 -2.64 -39.53 29.09
C VAL A 12 -4.07 -38.97 28.96
N PRO A 13 -4.28 -37.64 28.88
CA PRO A 13 -5.63 -37.09 28.70
C PRO A 13 -6.13 -37.39 27.29
N ASP A 14 -7.29 -38.03 27.20
CA ASP A 14 -8.05 -38.27 25.97
C ASP A 14 -8.50 -36.92 25.37
N LEU A 15 -7.70 -36.36 24.46
CA LEU A 15 -8.00 -35.14 23.70
C LEU A 15 -9.06 -35.46 22.64
N ARG A 16 -10.32 -35.61 23.07
CA ARG A 16 -11.48 -35.53 22.19
C ARG A 16 -11.63 -34.09 21.71
N PHE A 17 -11.01 -33.77 20.59
CA PHE A 17 -11.32 -32.54 19.85
C PHE A 17 -12.80 -32.61 19.40
N HIS A 18 -13.66 -31.87 20.10
CA HIS A 18 -14.96 -31.48 19.57
C HIS A 18 -14.74 -30.55 18.37
N SER A 19 -14.75 -31.12 17.16
CA SER A 19 -14.77 -30.39 15.89
C SER A 19 -16.17 -29.84 15.61
N SER A 20 -16.62 -28.86 16.41
CA SER A 20 -17.93 -28.22 16.22
C SER A 20 -17.89 -26.81 15.61
N ILE A 21 -16.72 -26.32 15.18
CA ILE A 21 -16.58 -24.97 14.56
C ILE A 21 -16.43 -25.04 13.02
N ALA A 22 -16.30 -26.22 12.42
CA ALA A 22 -16.28 -26.38 10.96
C ALA A 22 -17.70 -26.36 10.36
N GLU A 23 -18.54 -25.41 10.77
CA GLU A 23 -19.72 -25.07 9.98
C GLU A 23 -19.27 -24.43 8.68
N ARG A 24 -19.47 -25.18 7.59
CA ARG A 24 -19.53 -24.79 6.17
C ARG A 24 -19.39 -23.28 5.88
N VAL A 25 -18.17 -22.74 5.97
CA VAL A 25 -17.87 -21.47 5.31
C VAL A 25 -18.00 -21.74 3.82
N GLN A 26 -19.01 -21.14 3.18
CA GLN A 26 -19.15 -21.28 1.74
C GLN A 26 -17.89 -20.67 1.08
N PRO A 27 -17.33 -21.25 0.01
CA PRO A 27 -16.09 -20.79 -0.62
C PRO A 27 -16.14 -19.31 -1.03
N ALA A 28 -17.33 -18.85 -1.41
CA ALA A 28 -17.60 -17.44 -1.66
C ALA A 28 -17.37 -16.56 -0.42
N GLN A 29 -17.71 -17.03 0.78
CA GLN A 29 -17.56 -16.27 2.02
C GLN A 29 -16.09 -16.09 2.42
N GLY A 30 -15.24 -17.11 2.26
CA GLY A 30 -13.81 -17.01 2.56
C GLY A 30 -13.08 -16.06 1.60
N ALA A 31 -13.35 -16.18 0.29
CA ALA A 31 -12.81 -15.27 -0.72
C ALA A 31 -13.34 -13.84 -0.54
N LEU A 32 -14.63 -13.68 -0.22
CA LEU A 32 -15.26 -12.39 0.05
C LEU A 32 -14.68 -11.73 1.30
N ALA A 33 -14.45 -12.48 2.39
CA ALA A 33 -13.82 -11.96 3.60
C ALA A 33 -12.39 -11.48 3.32
N ALA A 34 -11.59 -12.26 2.56
CA ALA A 34 -10.26 -11.86 2.14
C ALA A 34 -10.28 -10.59 1.26
N ALA A 35 -11.23 -10.50 0.33
CA ALA A 35 -11.41 -9.32 -0.52
C ALA A 35 -11.78 -8.07 0.30
N ILE A 36 -12.75 -8.17 1.20
CA ILE A 36 -13.17 -7.06 2.08
C ILE A 36 -12.01 -6.57 2.93
N LEU A 37 -11.28 -7.49 3.57
CA LEU A 37 -10.14 -7.15 4.41
C LEU A 37 -9.01 -6.49 3.61
N GLY A 38 -8.66 -7.03 2.45
CA GLY A 38 -7.61 -6.49 1.59
C GLY A 38 -7.95 -5.11 1.03
N VAL A 39 -9.20 -4.88 0.61
CA VAL A 39 -9.70 -3.56 0.18
C VAL A 39 -9.63 -2.58 1.35
N ALA A 40 -10.12 -2.95 2.53
CA ALA A 40 -10.09 -2.09 3.71
C ALA A 40 -8.65 -1.67 4.07
N LEU A 41 -7.70 -2.61 4.10
CA LEU A 41 -6.29 -2.32 4.35
C LEU A 41 -5.67 -1.42 3.27
N SER A 42 -6.02 -1.63 2.00
CA SER A 42 -5.53 -0.81 0.88
C SER A 42 -6.03 0.63 0.97
N VAL A 43 -7.29 0.83 1.35
CA VAL A 43 -7.88 2.16 1.58
C VAL A 43 -7.25 2.85 2.80
N ILE A 44 -7.04 2.13 3.90
CA ILE A 44 -6.33 2.67 5.08
C ILE A 44 -4.91 3.11 4.70
N ALA A 45 -4.17 2.27 3.97
CA ALA A 45 -2.83 2.58 3.51
C ALA A 45 -2.82 3.80 2.56
N PHE A 46 -3.81 3.93 1.68
CA PHE A 46 -3.98 5.10 0.82
C PHE A 46 -4.08 6.40 1.63
N PHE A 47 -4.98 6.46 2.63
CA PHE A 47 -5.13 7.65 3.47
C PHE A 47 -3.88 7.92 4.33
N ALA A 48 -3.25 6.86 4.85
CA ALA A 48 -2.01 6.99 5.61
C ALA A 48 -0.89 7.60 4.76
N VAL A 49 -0.70 7.11 3.52
CA VAL A 49 0.33 7.62 2.60
C VAL A 49 -0.03 9.01 2.09
N SER A 50 -1.29 9.29 1.77
CA SER A 50 -1.74 10.62 1.35
C SER A 50 -1.49 11.67 2.43
N SER A 51 -1.83 11.38 3.69
CA SER A 51 -1.55 12.28 4.83
C SER A 51 -0.04 12.44 5.10
N TRP A 52 0.77 11.43 4.79
CA TRP A 52 2.22 11.52 4.87
C TRP A 52 2.77 12.41 3.74
N GLU A 53 2.27 12.26 2.51
CA GLU A 53 2.64 13.10 1.37
C GLU A 53 2.28 14.57 1.62
N ASP A 54 1.11 14.87 2.19
CA ASP A 54 0.72 16.24 2.58
C ASP A 54 1.70 16.86 3.58
N ARG A 55 2.02 16.12 4.65
CA ARG A 55 2.98 16.57 5.67
C ARG A 55 4.39 16.71 5.12
N ALA A 56 4.81 15.82 4.23
CA ALA A 56 6.12 15.89 3.59
C ALA A 56 6.21 17.10 2.65
N ALA A 57 5.16 17.36 1.86
CA ALA A 57 5.10 18.49 0.96
C ALA A 57 5.10 19.82 1.73
N GLU A 58 4.33 19.91 2.83
CA GLU A 58 4.33 21.07 3.73
C GLU A 58 5.72 21.35 4.29
N ARG A 59 6.40 20.34 4.85
CA ARG A 59 7.77 20.50 5.37
C ARG A 59 8.74 20.96 4.29
N SER A 60 8.68 20.36 3.10
CA SER A 60 9.52 20.76 1.98
C SER A 60 9.29 22.22 1.59
N PHE A 61 8.03 22.68 1.60
CA PHE A 61 7.69 24.07 1.36
C PHE A 61 8.25 25.00 2.44
N GLN A 62 8.08 24.67 3.72
CA GLN A 62 8.60 25.45 4.85
C GLN A 62 10.13 25.58 4.78
N THR A 63 10.85 24.49 4.50
CA THR A 63 12.31 24.50 4.32
C THR A 63 12.73 25.36 3.13
N LEU A 64 12.08 25.19 1.98
CA LEU A 64 12.36 26.00 0.79
C LEU A 64 12.16 27.49 1.04
N ALA A 65 11.06 27.85 1.72
CA ALA A 65 10.76 29.24 2.06
C ALA A 65 11.83 29.84 3.00
N GLN A 66 12.22 29.07 4.02
CA GLN A 66 13.25 29.47 4.97
C GLN A 66 14.63 29.62 4.31
N ASP A 67 15.02 28.71 3.43
CA ASP A 67 16.31 28.80 2.74
C ASP A 67 16.35 30.02 1.80
N HIS A 68 15.24 30.32 1.13
CA HIS A 68 15.14 31.50 0.28
C HIS A 68 15.31 32.80 1.07
N ILE A 69 14.66 32.94 2.24
CA ILE A 69 14.83 34.15 3.06
C ILE A 69 16.24 34.25 3.62
N ARG A 70 16.87 33.12 3.98
CA ARG A 70 18.25 33.12 4.45
C ARG A 70 19.21 33.57 3.35
N THR A 71 18.99 33.14 2.11
CA THR A 71 19.80 33.63 0.97
C THR A 71 19.63 35.14 0.80
N LEU A 72 18.39 35.64 0.89
CA LEU A 72 18.14 37.08 0.81
C LEU A 72 18.80 37.85 1.96
N GLN A 73 18.70 37.34 3.20
CA GLN A 73 19.33 37.90 4.39
C GLN A 73 20.84 38.06 4.21
N HIS A 74 21.55 36.96 3.90
CA HIS A 74 23.00 36.99 3.69
C HIS A 74 23.37 37.96 2.57
N GLY A 75 22.62 37.97 1.46
CA GLY A 75 22.89 38.90 0.36
C GLY A 75 22.70 40.36 0.77
N ILE A 76 21.68 40.70 1.57
CA ILE A 76 21.51 42.07 2.07
C ILE A 76 22.60 42.43 3.09
N ASP A 77 22.98 41.50 3.97
CA ASP A 77 24.05 41.73 4.94
C ASP A 77 25.38 42.05 4.24
N ASP A 78 25.72 41.34 3.16
CA ASP A 78 26.90 41.62 2.33
C ASP A 78 26.86 43.03 1.71
N TYR A 79 25.70 43.48 1.25
CA TYR A 79 25.51 44.82 0.68
C TYR A 79 25.68 45.90 1.74
N VAL A 80 25.07 45.69 2.90
CA VAL A 80 25.08 46.64 4.02
C VAL A 80 26.47 46.72 4.66
N ALA A 81 27.18 45.61 4.76
CA ALA A 81 28.55 45.57 5.31
C ALA A 81 29.53 46.45 4.53
N ARG A 82 29.33 46.68 3.23
CA ARG A 82 30.17 47.59 2.43
C ARG A 82 30.19 49.03 2.95
N LEU A 83 29.14 49.45 3.64
CA LEU A 83 29.07 50.80 4.22
C LEU A 83 30.12 51.02 5.32
N ALA A 84 30.59 49.95 5.98
CA ALA A 84 31.69 50.03 6.93
C ALA A 84 33.01 50.46 6.26
N GLY A 85 33.23 50.08 4.99
CA GLY A 85 34.37 50.53 4.20
C GLY A 85 34.36 52.04 3.99
N LEU A 86 33.18 52.59 3.67
CA LEU A 86 33.01 54.04 3.51
C LEU A 86 33.25 54.79 4.83
N ARG A 87 32.79 54.27 5.98
CA ARG A 87 33.13 54.84 7.29
C ARG A 87 34.64 54.77 7.57
N ALA A 88 35.26 53.63 7.29
CA ALA A 88 36.70 53.44 7.52
C ALA A 88 37.54 54.44 6.71
N PHE A 89 37.12 54.72 5.48
CA PHE A 89 37.73 55.75 4.64
C PHE A 89 37.69 57.14 5.30
N PHE A 90 36.52 57.60 5.77
CA PHE A 90 36.43 58.87 6.51
C PHE A 90 37.26 58.90 7.81
N ASN A 91 37.37 57.77 8.52
CA ASN A 91 38.16 57.68 9.74
C ASN A 91 39.67 57.72 9.48
N ALA A 92 40.11 57.27 8.29
CA ALA A 92 41.52 57.19 7.92
C ALA A 92 42.07 58.54 7.43
N THR A 93 41.24 59.36 6.76
CA THR A 93 41.64 60.64 6.19
C THR A 93 42.11 61.65 7.26
N GLU A 94 43.13 62.43 6.93
CA GLU A 94 43.78 63.41 7.82
C GLU A 94 42.98 64.73 7.96
N GLU A 95 43.52 65.70 8.72
CA GLU A 95 42.84 66.92 9.21
C GLU A 95 42.13 67.78 8.14
N GLN A 96 42.50 67.68 6.86
CA GLN A 96 41.90 68.47 5.77
C GLN A 96 40.50 67.96 5.36
N GLY A 97 40.08 66.79 5.86
CA GLY A 97 38.81 66.17 5.51
C GLY A 97 38.84 65.47 4.14
N VAL A 98 37.73 64.82 3.79
CA VAL A 98 37.57 64.11 2.52
C VAL A 98 37.05 65.08 1.45
N THR A 99 37.72 65.15 0.30
CA THR A 99 37.24 65.91 -0.87
C THR A 99 36.13 65.15 -1.61
N ARG A 100 35.32 65.87 -2.41
CA ARG A 100 34.27 65.26 -3.24
C ARG A 100 34.82 64.22 -4.20
N GLU A 101 35.93 64.53 -4.88
CA GLU A 101 36.55 63.63 -5.87
C GLU A 101 37.05 62.32 -5.22
N GLU A 102 37.71 62.42 -4.07
CA GLU A 102 38.16 61.25 -3.32
C GLU A 102 36.98 60.39 -2.83
N PHE A 103 35.93 61.04 -2.30
CA PHE A 103 34.69 60.36 -1.91
C PHE A 103 34.07 59.61 -3.09
N GLU A 104 33.86 60.29 -4.22
CA GLU A 104 33.20 59.72 -5.39
C GLU A 104 34.01 58.56 -5.97
N THR A 105 35.33 58.68 -6.03
CA THR A 105 36.22 57.63 -6.52
C THR A 105 36.11 56.38 -5.65
N TYR A 106 36.27 56.53 -4.33
CA TYR A 106 36.21 55.41 -3.39
C TYR A 106 34.80 54.78 -3.32
N ALA A 107 33.76 55.61 -3.26
CA ALA A 107 32.39 55.14 -3.19
C ALA A 107 31.93 54.41 -4.46
N ARG A 108 32.34 54.87 -5.67
CA ARG A 108 32.04 54.17 -6.92
C ARG A 108 32.70 52.79 -6.97
N GLU A 109 33.94 52.66 -6.49
CA GLU A 109 34.62 51.36 -6.42
C GLU A 109 33.95 50.44 -5.40
N LEU A 110 33.53 50.94 -4.23
CA LEU A 110 32.75 50.16 -3.27
C LEU A 110 31.41 49.69 -3.84
N MET A 111 30.78 50.50 -4.70
CA MET A 111 29.52 50.17 -5.38
C MET A 111 29.69 49.18 -6.53
N ARG A 112 30.92 48.87 -6.95
CA ARG A 112 31.16 47.97 -8.07
C ARG A 112 30.57 46.58 -7.79
N ASP A 113 29.89 46.04 -8.79
CA ASP A 113 29.27 44.71 -8.78
C ASP A 113 28.13 44.55 -7.73
N LEU A 114 27.47 45.65 -7.34
CA LEU A 114 26.32 45.64 -6.43
C LEU A 114 25.03 46.18 -7.07
N PRO A 115 24.32 45.37 -7.88
CA PRO A 115 23.03 45.76 -8.45
C PRO A 115 22.02 46.19 -7.38
N GLY A 116 21.36 47.33 -7.60
CA GLY A 116 20.36 47.85 -6.67
C GLY A 116 20.91 48.71 -5.53
N LEU A 117 22.23 48.86 -5.39
CA LEU A 117 22.79 49.98 -4.63
C LEU A 117 22.64 51.25 -5.46
N TYR A 118 21.66 52.08 -5.10
CA TYR A 118 21.26 53.27 -5.85
C TYR A 118 22.26 54.42 -5.70
N SER A 119 22.71 54.69 -4.48
CA SER A 119 23.75 55.70 -4.23
C SER A 119 24.41 55.53 -2.87
N MET A 120 25.69 55.89 -2.79
CA MET A 120 26.36 56.16 -1.52
C MET A 120 26.47 57.67 -1.32
N SER A 121 26.37 58.14 -0.08
CA SER A 121 26.35 59.57 0.23
C SER A 121 26.99 59.89 1.57
N TRP A 122 27.52 61.11 1.69
CA TRP A 122 28.01 61.70 2.92
C TRP A 122 27.05 62.79 3.40
N THR A 123 26.71 62.74 4.69
CA THR A 123 25.75 63.65 5.33
C THR A 123 26.38 64.29 6.57
N PRO A 124 27.13 65.39 6.41
CA PRO A 124 27.81 66.04 7.53
C PRO A 124 26.80 66.66 8.50
N ARG A 125 27.21 66.78 9.77
CA ARG A 125 26.55 67.66 10.73
C ARG A 125 26.94 69.09 10.41
N VAL A 126 25.95 69.94 10.18
CA VAL A 126 26.13 71.38 9.94
C VAL A 126 25.32 72.12 11.00
N THR A 127 25.93 73.05 11.74
CA THR A 127 25.20 73.89 12.69
C THR A 127 24.54 75.07 11.98
N ASP A 128 23.56 75.72 12.64
CA ASP A 128 22.93 76.93 12.09
C ASP A 128 23.92 78.05 11.77
N ALA A 129 24.93 78.22 12.62
CA ALA A 129 25.99 79.20 12.41
C ALA A 129 26.84 78.91 11.16
N GLU A 130 27.00 77.64 10.79
CA GLU A 130 27.80 77.20 9.64
C GLU A 130 27.00 77.17 8.34
N ARG A 131 25.67 77.13 8.41
CA ARG A 131 24.76 76.87 7.28
C ARG A 131 25.05 77.72 6.04
N GLU A 132 25.13 79.04 6.19
CA GLU A 132 25.31 79.92 5.02
C GLU A 132 26.67 79.73 4.34
N ALA A 133 27.73 79.58 5.14
CA ALA A 133 29.08 79.34 4.62
C ALA A 133 29.16 77.96 3.95
N PHE A 134 28.52 76.96 4.54
CA PHE A 134 28.42 75.61 4.01
C PHE A 134 27.67 75.57 2.67
N GLU A 135 26.52 76.23 2.57
CA GLU A 135 25.77 76.31 1.32
C GLU A 135 26.54 77.04 0.20
N ARG A 136 27.32 78.08 0.54
CA ARG A 136 28.22 78.74 -0.43
C ARG A 136 29.33 77.80 -0.89
N ALA A 137 30.03 77.16 0.05
CA ALA A 137 31.10 76.21 -0.26
C ALA A 137 30.59 75.06 -1.15
N ALA A 138 29.38 74.55 -0.92
CA ALA A 138 28.78 73.51 -1.76
C ALA A 138 28.51 73.96 -3.20
N ARG A 139 28.15 75.22 -3.41
CA ARG A 139 27.96 75.80 -4.75
C ARG A 139 29.30 76.00 -5.45
N ASP A 140 30.32 76.45 -4.72
CA ASP A 140 31.68 76.62 -5.24
C ASP A 140 32.33 75.25 -5.56
N ASP A 141 31.95 74.19 -4.83
CA ASP A 141 32.33 72.79 -5.03
C ASP A 141 31.49 72.06 -6.11
N GLY A 142 30.81 72.82 -6.99
CA GLY A 142 30.19 72.30 -8.21
C GLY A 142 28.71 71.95 -8.13
N ILE A 143 28.05 72.13 -6.98
CA ILE A 143 26.59 71.90 -6.85
C ILE A 143 25.85 73.25 -6.94
N GLU A 144 25.67 73.77 -8.16
CA GLU A 144 25.21 75.14 -8.44
C GLU A 144 23.94 75.57 -7.67
N SER A 145 22.98 74.65 -7.49
CA SER A 145 21.69 74.91 -6.84
C SER A 145 21.61 74.41 -5.39
N PHE A 146 22.75 74.17 -4.74
CA PHE A 146 22.79 73.63 -3.39
C PHE A 146 22.11 74.57 -2.38
N ARG A 147 21.17 74.00 -1.63
CA ARG A 147 20.49 74.62 -0.48
C ARG A 147 20.03 73.52 0.46
N ILE A 148 20.20 73.73 1.77
CA ILE A 148 19.66 72.82 2.78
C ILE A 148 18.13 72.94 2.77
N SER A 149 17.46 71.85 2.37
CA SER A 149 16.05 71.84 1.98
C SER A 149 15.29 70.72 2.68
N VAL A 150 14.03 71.00 3.04
CA VAL A 150 13.08 69.95 3.44
C VAL A 150 12.46 69.30 2.21
N ILE A 151 11.92 68.10 2.41
CA ILE A 151 11.15 67.38 1.42
C ILE A 151 9.71 67.14 1.91
N ASP A 152 8.77 67.12 0.97
CA ASP A 152 7.36 66.86 1.25
C ASP A 152 7.07 65.36 1.43
N GLN A 153 5.77 65.03 1.57
CA GLN A 153 5.31 63.65 1.71
C GLN A 153 5.51 62.80 0.44
N LYS A 154 5.60 63.43 -0.73
CA LYS A 154 5.90 62.76 -2.00
C LYS A 154 7.39 62.51 -2.18
N GLY A 155 8.20 63.18 -1.37
CA GLY A 155 9.64 63.10 -1.37
C GLY A 155 10.29 64.25 -2.12
N ASP A 156 9.55 65.21 -2.68
CA ASP A 156 10.06 66.33 -3.48
C ASP A 156 10.55 67.48 -2.59
N LYS A 157 11.53 68.27 -3.04
CA LYS A 157 12.02 69.44 -2.30
C LYS A 157 10.89 70.46 -2.12
N ALA A 158 10.56 70.78 -0.87
CA ALA A 158 9.43 71.62 -0.51
C ALA A 158 9.82 73.04 -0.05
N GLY A 159 11.12 73.34 -0.04
CA GLY A 159 11.66 74.64 0.36
C GLY A 159 12.88 74.53 1.26
N ALA A 160 13.37 75.66 1.76
CA ALA A 160 14.51 75.71 2.68
C ALA A 160 14.18 75.02 4.00
N SER A 161 15.16 74.34 4.61
CA SER A 161 14.98 73.77 5.94
C SER A 161 14.73 74.90 6.97
N PRO A 162 13.75 74.76 7.89
CA PRO A 162 13.54 75.73 8.96
C PRO A 162 14.78 75.83 9.85
N ILE A 163 14.86 76.86 10.69
CA ILE A 163 15.99 77.03 11.62
C ILE A 163 16.03 75.84 12.59
N ARG A 164 17.18 75.17 12.64
CA ARG A 164 17.47 74.01 13.51
C ARG A 164 18.86 74.15 14.10
N ALA A 165 19.09 73.54 15.27
CA ALA A 165 20.40 73.55 15.92
C ALA A 165 21.47 72.88 15.04
N ASP A 166 21.10 71.74 14.46
CA ASP A 166 21.90 70.96 13.53
C ASP A 166 21.09 70.68 12.26
N TYR A 167 21.79 70.40 11.18
CA TYR A 167 21.27 69.94 9.90
C TYR A 167 22.10 68.75 9.43
N TYR A 168 21.48 67.84 8.67
CA TYR A 168 22.17 66.70 8.07
C TYR A 168 21.89 66.65 6.56
N PRO A 169 22.42 67.62 5.78
CA PRO A 169 22.21 67.67 4.34
C PRO A 169 23.00 66.58 3.62
N VAL A 170 22.44 66.03 2.54
CA VAL A 170 23.22 65.21 1.60
C VAL A 170 24.25 66.10 0.88
N TYR A 171 25.52 65.93 1.18
CA TYR A 171 26.60 66.80 0.69
C TYR A 171 27.42 66.17 -0.44
N TYR A 172 27.91 64.95 -0.24
CA TYR A 172 28.50 64.13 -1.30
C TYR A 172 27.56 63.01 -1.69
N SER A 173 27.54 62.64 -2.96
CA SER A 173 26.77 61.52 -3.47
C SER A 173 27.45 60.93 -4.70
N THR A 174 27.26 59.63 -4.94
CA THR A 174 27.65 59.00 -6.21
C THR A 174 26.67 59.32 -7.35
N GLN A 175 25.60 60.07 -7.07
CA GLN A 175 24.67 60.56 -8.09
C GLN A 175 25.24 61.75 -8.88
N PRO A 176 24.76 61.99 -10.12
CA PRO A 176 25.14 63.17 -10.91
C PRO A 176 24.95 64.48 -10.13
N HIS A 177 25.83 65.46 -10.32
CA HIS A 177 25.86 66.72 -9.56
C HIS A 177 24.59 67.57 -9.64
N ASN A 178 23.75 67.34 -10.66
CA ASN A 178 22.43 67.96 -10.81
C ASN A 178 21.30 67.18 -10.12
N ALA A 179 21.60 66.09 -9.40
CA ALA A 179 20.59 65.27 -8.76
C ALA A 179 19.86 66.06 -7.65
N ALA A 180 18.54 65.88 -7.59
CA ALA A 180 17.71 66.53 -6.59
C ALA A 180 18.00 66.06 -5.14
N SER A 181 18.78 65.00 -4.97
CA SER A 181 19.17 64.47 -3.66
C SER A 181 20.09 65.40 -2.86
N TYR A 182 20.93 66.21 -3.53
CA TYR A 182 21.86 67.12 -2.86
C TYR A 182 21.14 68.18 -2.02
N GLY A 183 21.60 68.41 -0.80
CA GLY A 183 21.04 69.41 0.12
C GLY A 183 19.74 68.98 0.81
N ILE A 184 19.20 67.78 0.54
CA ILE A 184 18.08 67.25 1.32
C ILE A 184 18.55 67.09 2.77
N ASP A 185 17.89 67.82 3.68
CA ASP A 185 18.07 67.69 5.12
C ASP A 185 17.33 66.46 5.63
N LEU A 186 18.08 65.54 6.22
CA LEU A 186 17.54 64.29 6.74
C LEU A 186 16.89 64.45 8.13
N GLN A 187 16.97 65.65 8.74
CA GLN A 187 16.36 65.94 10.04
C GLN A 187 14.89 66.34 9.91
N ASP A 188 14.05 65.40 9.48
CA ASP A 188 12.64 65.61 9.18
C ASP A 188 11.67 65.29 10.34
N GLY A 189 12.17 64.83 11.49
CA GLY A 189 11.35 64.36 12.62
C GLY A 189 10.57 63.07 12.37
N GLY A 190 10.79 62.42 11.22
CA GLY A 190 9.97 61.32 10.72
C GLY A 190 10.80 60.11 10.33
N LEU A 191 10.54 59.60 9.12
CA LEU A 191 11.17 58.38 8.60
C LEU A 191 12.69 58.49 8.54
N ARG A 192 13.22 59.70 8.27
CA ARG A 192 14.63 59.87 7.91
C ARG A 192 15.53 60.19 9.08
N GLN A 193 15.00 60.93 10.05
CA GLN A 193 15.74 61.27 11.25
C GLN A 193 15.91 60.07 12.20
N ARG A 194 14.90 59.18 12.32
CA ARG A 194 14.94 58.05 13.26
C ARG A 194 16.19 57.16 13.11
N PRO A 195 16.59 56.75 11.88
CA PRO A 195 17.83 55.98 11.72
C PRO A 195 19.09 56.77 12.05
N LEU A 196 19.12 58.09 11.83
CA LEU A 196 20.28 58.91 12.22
C LEU A 196 20.45 58.93 13.74
N ASP A 197 19.36 59.16 14.47
CA ASP A 197 19.36 59.15 15.93
C ASP A 197 19.76 57.77 16.47
N ALA A 198 19.18 56.69 15.92
CA ALA A 198 19.50 55.32 16.31
C ALA A 198 20.96 54.95 16.01
N ALA A 199 21.47 55.29 14.82
CA ALA A 199 22.84 55.02 14.42
C ALA A 199 23.83 55.77 15.30
N ARG A 200 23.62 57.07 15.53
CA ARG A 200 24.46 57.91 16.40
C ARG A 200 24.45 57.40 17.84
N ASP A 201 23.28 57.12 18.40
CA ASP A 201 23.20 56.80 19.82
C ASP A 201 23.77 55.40 20.12
N ASN A 202 23.74 54.48 19.15
CA ASN A 202 24.21 53.10 19.31
C ASN A 202 25.57 52.78 18.68
N ASP A 203 26.14 53.67 17.87
CA ASP A 203 27.32 53.40 17.03
C ASP A 203 27.19 52.11 16.20
N ARG A 204 26.05 51.98 15.52
CA ARG A 204 25.72 50.82 14.68
C ARG A 204 25.01 51.27 13.41
N LEU A 205 24.93 50.35 12.45
CA LEU A 205 24.10 50.53 11.26
C LEU A 205 22.65 50.72 11.69
N ALA A 206 21.94 51.66 11.06
CA ALA A 206 20.50 51.78 11.19
C ALA A 206 19.85 52.00 9.83
N ALA A 207 18.66 51.45 9.62
CA ALA A 207 17.96 51.48 8.34
C ALA A 207 16.63 52.26 8.42
N THR A 208 16.21 52.86 7.32
CA THR A 208 14.82 53.34 7.18
C THR A 208 13.85 52.19 6.96
N GLY A 209 12.57 52.48 7.16
CA GLY A 209 11.50 51.70 6.52
C GLY A 209 11.50 51.92 5.01
N ASN A 210 10.50 51.35 4.33
CA ASN A 210 10.38 51.49 2.89
C ASN A 210 9.89 52.88 2.52
N PHE A 211 10.49 53.49 1.51
CA PHE A 211 9.99 54.73 0.93
C PHE A 211 10.18 54.75 -0.57
N ARG A 212 9.48 55.67 -1.22
CA ARG A 212 9.61 55.89 -2.64
C ARG A 212 10.79 56.82 -2.92
N LEU A 213 11.73 56.35 -3.72
CA LEU A 213 12.84 57.14 -4.26
C LEU A 213 12.30 58.14 -5.29
N GLN A 214 12.86 59.37 -5.31
CA GLN A 214 12.50 60.40 -6.30
C GLN A 214 12.82 59.94 -7.74
N THR A 215 13.92 59.19 -7.88
CA THR A 215 14.48 58.74 -9.16
C THR A 215 14.96 57.30 -9.03
N GLY A 216 14.83 56.53 -10.11
CA GLY A 216 15.19 55.11 -10.12
C GLY A 216 14.49 54.36 -11.26
N ASP A 217 15.09 53.26 -11.68
CA ASP A 217 14.56 52.38 -12.73
C ASP A 217 13.48 51.45 -12.15
N GLY A 218 12.38 51.27 -12.87
CA GLY A 218 11.31 50.35 -12.50
C GLY A 218 10.66 50.66 -11.15
N ASN A 219 10.69 49.72 -10.22
CA ASN A 219 10.04 49.83 -8.91
C ASN A 219 10.89 50.70 -7.96
N GLN A 220 10.48 51.97 -7.80
CA GLN A 220 11.21 52.99 -7.04
C GLN A 220 11.11 52.86 -5.51
N TYR A 221 10.70 51.71 -4.97
CA TYR A 221 10.70 51.50 -3.53
C TYR A 221 12.09 51.07 -3.05
N GLY A 222 12.54 51.71 -1.97
CA GLY A 222 13.86 51.50 -1.42
C GLY A 222 13.93 51.83 0.06
N PHE A 223 15.11 51.57 0.61
CA PHE A 223 15.48 51.94 1.96
C PHE A 223 16.88 52.53 1.91
N TYR A 224 17.30 53.19 2.98
CA TYR A 224 18.71 53.50 3.13
C TYR A 224 19.21 53.04 4.48
N VAL A 225 20.50 52.77 4.53
CA VAL A 225 21.23 52.43 5.75
C VAL A 225 22.25 53.53 6.01
N VAL A 226 22.37 53.92 7.28
CA VAL A 226 23.29 54.95 7.76
C VAL A 226 24.25 54.37 8.78
N LEU A 227 25.44 54.95 8.85
CA LEU A 227 26.45 54.63 9.86
C LEU A 227 27.13 55.93 10.31
N PRO A 228 27.30 56.15 11.63
CA PRO A 228 27.83 57.42 12.12
C PRO A 228 29.35 57.49 11.93
N VAL A 229 29.84 58.70 11.76
CA VAL A 229 31.27 59.04 11.75
C VAL A 229 31.52 60.06 12.86
N TYR A 230 32.42 59.72 13.78
CA TYR A 230 32.80 60.57 14.91
C TYR A 230 34.13 61.27 14.68
N LYS A 231 34.37 62.32 15.45
CA LYS A 231 35.64 63.06 15.46
C LYS A 231 36.79 62.11 15.80
N ARG A 232 37.82 62.11 14.96
CA ARG A 232 39.02 61.29 15.15
C ARG A 232 39.70 61.62 16.48
N GLY A 233 40.09 60.59 17.22
CA GLY A 233 40.80 60.72 18.50
C GLY A 233 39.93 61.15 19.69
N LEU A 234 38.65 61.43 19.49
CA LEU A 234 37.72 61.74 20.58
C LEU A 234 36.91 60.50 21.01
N PRO A 235 36.59 60.38 22.31
CA PRO A 235 35.85 59.24 22.83
C PRO A 235 34.40 59.24 22.31
N HIS A 236 33.82 58.05 22.15
CA HIS A 236 32.44 57.84 21.70
C HIS A 236 31.85 56.56 22.32
N GLU A 237 32.26 56.24 23.55
CA GLU A 237 31.80 55.04 24.27
C GLU A 237 30.45 55.28 24.94
N THR A 238 30.22 56.49 25.45
CA THR A 238 28.95 56.88 26.08
C THR A 238 28.01 57.57 25.10
N LEU A 239 26.70 57.53 25.39
CA LEU A 239 25.68 58.23 24.61
C LEU A 239 25.99 59.73 24.46
N GLU A 240 26.42 60.36 25.55
CA GLU A 240 26.74 61.79 25.56
C GLU A 240 27.96 62.10 24.67
N GLN A 241 29.02 61.29 24.79
CA GLN A 241 30.20 61.40 23.94
C GLN A 241 29.86 61.24 22.46
N ARG A 242 29.03 60.24 22.09
CA ARG A 242 28.58 60.03 20.71
C ARG A 242 27.83 61.24 20.17
N ARG A 243 26.92 61.81 20.96
CA ARG A 243 26.15 63.01 20.58
C ARG A 243 27.03 64.24 20.39
N GLN A 244 28.01 64.44 21.26
CA GLN A 244 28.93 65.59 21.19
C GLN A 244 29.96 65.48 20.06
N ASN A 245 30.43 64.26 19.76
CA ASN A 245 31.55 64.01 18.87
C ASN A 245 31.14 63.53 17.47
N ILE A 246 29.85 63.51 17.13
CA ILE A 246 29.39 63.17 15.77
C ILE A 246 29.82 64.24 14.75
N VAL A 247 30.32 63.79 13.59
CA VAL A 247 30.71 64.63 12.45
C VAL A 247 29.71 64.51 11.31
N GLY A 248 29.03 63.37 11.20
CA GLY A 248 28.03 63.12 10.18
C GLY A 248 27.75 61.63 10.01
N PHE A 249 27.11 61.27 8.90
CA PHE A 249 26.82 59.89 8.58
C PHE A 249 27.23 59.56 7.15
N VAL A 250 27.81 58.38 6.97
CA VAL A 250 27.85 57.72 5.67
C VAL A 250 26.53 57.00 5.45
N ARG A 251 26.03 57.03 4.23
CA ARG A 251 24.72 56.49 3.86
C ARG A 251 24.81 55.70 2.58
N ALA A 252 24.10 54.58 2.50
CA ALA A 252 23.83 53.85 1.26
C ALA A 252 22.33 53.74 1.04
N THR A 253 21.87 54.05 -0.17
CA THR A 253 20.47 53.95 -0.58
C THR A 253 20.30 52.78 -1.51
N PHE A 254 19.30 51.96 -1.24
CA PHE A 254 19.11 50.64 -1.83
C PHE A 254 17.74 50.55 -2.48
N GLN A 255 17.67 50.03 -3.70
CA GLN A 255 16.44 49.63 -4.38
C GLN A 255 16.15 48.18 -4.07
N PHE A 256 15.09 47.94 -3.30
CA PHE A 256 14.83 46.63 -2.73
C PHE A 256 14.67 45.56 -3.83
N HIS A 257 13.91 45.89 -4.88
CA HIS A 257 13.59 44.93 -5.95
C HIS A 257 14.83 44.45 -6.72
N LEU A 258 15.79 45.35 -6.99
CA LEU A 258 17.02 45.00 -7.70
C LEU A 258 17.96 44.14 -6.86
N ILE A 259 18.08 44.43 -5.56
CA ILE A 259 18.92 43.63 -4.64
C ILE A 259 18.33 42.24 -4.50
N ALA A 260 17.02 42.17 -4.22
CA ALA A 260 16.33 40.89 -4.10
C ALA A 260 16.45 40.07 -5.40
N ASP A 261 16.28 40.69 -6.57
CA ASP A 261 16.43 39.98 -7.84
C ASP A 261 17.86 39.55 -8.12
N ALA A 262 18.86 40.36 -7.80
CA ALA A 262 20.27 40.00 -7.97
C ALA A 262 20.68 38.84 -7.05
N VAL A 263 20.36 38.93 -5.76
CA VAL A 263 20.67 37.91 -4.74
C VAL A 263 19.94 36.60 -5.03
N LEU A 264 18.69 36.67 -5.51
CA LEU A 264 17.85 35.50 -5.73
C LEU A 264 17.84 35.03 -7.20
N SER A 265 18.67 35.62 -8.08
CA SER A 265 18.69 35.32 -9.52
C SER A 265 18.96 33.84 -9.83
N GLY A 266 19.80 33.18 -9.02
CA GLY A 266 20.09 31.74 -9.13
C GLY A 266 19.09 30.83 -8.41
N VAL A 267 18.19 31.39 -7.58
CA VAL A 267 17.30 30.62 -6.71
C VAL A 267 15.91 30.53 -7.35
N LYS A 268 15.65 29.41 -8.02
CA LYS A 268 14.31 29.08 -8.54
C LYS A 268 13.52 28.36 -7.45
N ALA A 269 12.54 29.05 -6.88
CA ALA A 269 11.63 28.47 -5.89
C ALA A 269 10.18 28.62 -6.41
N PRO A 270 9.37 27.54 -6.43
CA PRO A 270 7.94 27.58 -6.79
C PRO A 270 7.09 28.20 -5.67
N VAL A 271 7.51 29.36 -5.15
CA VAL A 271 6.82 30.08 -4.09
C VAL A 271 6.74 31.57 -4.46
N ASN A 272 5.67 32.21 -4.00
CA ASN A 272 5.46 33.63 -4.09
C ASN A 272 5.89 34.24 -2.76
N PHE A 273 6.76 35.24 -2.82
CA PHE A 273 7.23 35.96 -1.64
C PHE A 273 6.64 37.36 -1.60
N PHE A 274 6.23 37.75 -0.41
CA PHE A 274 5.73 39.08 -0.09
C PHE A 274 6.54 39.60 1.10
N LEU A 275 7.02 40.83 1.00
CA LEU A 275 7.73 41.47 2.11
C LEU A 275 6.92 42.65 2.60
N PHE A 276 6.64 42.68 3.90
CA PHE A 276 5.95 43.77 4.58
C PHE A 276 6.87 44.41 5.61
N GLU A 277 6.57 45.65 6.00
CA GLU A 277 7.17 46.18 7.23
C GLU A 277 6.66 45.36 8.43
N MET A 278 7.51 45.17 9.45
CA MET A 278 7.07 44.52 10.68
C MET A 278 5.85 45.23 11.27
N ASP A 279 4.88 44.46 11.77
CA ASP A 279 3.61 44.94 12.32
C ASP A 279 2.75 45.78 11.34
N ALA A 280 2.95 45.59 10.03
CA ALA A 280 2.13 46.25 9.02
C ALA A 280 0.63 45.97 9.21
N GLN A 281 -0.18 47.02 9.03
CA GLN A 281 -1.64 46.94 9.12
C GLN A 281 -2.20 46.00 8.04
N ALA A 282 -3.39 45.47 8.29
CA ALA A 282 -4.09 44.54 7.39
C ALA A 282 -4.23 45.06 5.94
N THR A 283 -4.34 46.38 5.76
CA THR A 283 -4.51 47.05 4.47
C THR A 283 -3.20 47.42 3.78
N HIS A 284 -2.06 47.31 4.46
CA HIS A 284 -0.77 47.67 3.88
C HIS A 284 -0.40 46.75 2.72
N LEU A 285 0.15 47.35 1.68
CA LEU A 285 0.70 46.65 0.53
C LEU A 285 2.15 46.22 0.81
N PRO A 286 2.60 45.10 0.25
CA PRO A 286 3.97 44.66 0.37
C PRO A 286 4.93 45.67 -0.28
N ALA A 287 6.11 45.78 0.32
CA ALA A 287 7.24 46.53 -0.20
C ALA A 287 7.86 45.86 -1.43
N TYR A 288 7.89 44.53 -1.41
CA TYR A 288 8.43 43.69 -2.48
C TYR A 288 7.55 42.47 -2.68
N VAL A 289 7.36 42.11 -3.95
CA VAL A 289 6.65 40.89 -4.35
C VAL A 289 7.52 40.15 -5.36
N ARG A 290 7.70 38.85 -5.13
CA ARG A 290 8.34 37.94 -6.09
C ARG A 290 7.35 36.84 -6.42
N THR A 291 7.01 36.69 -7.69
CA THR A 291 6.13 35.61 -8.17
C THR A 291 6.79 34.86 -9.30
N ASN A 292 6.66 33.53 -9.33
CA ASN A 292 7.29 32.68 -10.36
C ASN A 292 8.80 32.95 -10.54
N GLY A 293 9.50 33.23 -9.44
CA GLY A 293 10.95 33.48 -9.44
C GLY A 293 11.39 34.83 -10.03
N LYS A 294 10.48 35.80 -10.19
CA LYS A 294 10.81 37.17 -10.65
C LYS A 294 10.09 38.22 -9.82
N ALA A 295 10.64 39.43 -9.72
CA ALA A 295 9.90 40.57 -9.17
C ALA A 295 8.57 40.77 -9.90
N SER A 296 7.56 41.19 -9.14
CA SER A 296 6.21 41.44 -9.62
C SER A 296 5.67 42.72 -9.01
N ASP A 297 4.90 43.47 -9.79
CA ASP A 297 4.18 44.65 -9.31
C ASP A 297 2.77 44.30 -8.80
N HIS A 298 2.38 43.03 -8.85
CA HIS A 298 1.09 42.58 -8.33
C HIS A 298 1.08 42.55 -6.80
N ARG A 299 0.73 43.69 -6.21
CA ARG A 299 0.68 43.88 -4.75
C ARG A 299 -0.75 43.70 -4.24
N VAL A 300 -0.91 42.81 -3.28
CA VAL A 300 -2.18 42.56 -2.58
C VAL A 300 -2.05 42.95 -1.10
N PRO A 301 -3.15 43.38 -0.44
CA PRO A 301 -3.10 43.74 0.98
C PRO A 301 -2.61 42.58 1.86
N ARG A 302 -1.90 42.90 2.94
CA ARG A 302 -1.39 41.91 3.90
C ARG A 302 -2.45 40.92 4.35
N ALA A 303 -3.67 41.39 4.66
CA ALA A 303 -4.76 40.53 5.09
C ALA A 303 -5.07 39.41 4.09
N TYR A 304 -5.03 39.69 2.79
CA TYR A 304 -5.27 38.70 1.74
C TYR A 304 -4.21 37.60 1.79
N VAL A 305 -2.92 37.98 1.77
CA VAL A 305 -1.80 37.01 1.83
C VAL A 305 -1.86 36.17 3.10
N MET A 306 -2.30 36.75 4.22
CA MET A 306 -2.41 36.04 5.49
C MET A 306 -3.55 35.03 5.54
N THR A 307 -4.53 35.08 4.62
CA THR A 307 -5.57 34.04 4.52
C THR A 307 -5.10 32.77 3.81
N GLU A 308 -4.05 32.87 3.01
CA GLU A 308 -3.52 31.74 2.23
C GLU A 308 -3.02 30.62 3.14
N LYS A 309 -3.25 29.38 2.68
CA LYS A 309 -2.77 28.16 3.32
C LYS A 309 -2.34 27.15 2.25
N PRO A 310 -1.19 26.49 2.45
CA PRO A 310 -0.23 26.74 3.52
C PRO A 310 0.55 28.05 3.31
N LYS A 311 1.12 28.57 4.40
CA LYS A 311 1.97 29.76 4.37
C LYS A 311 3.16 29.60 5.32
N TRP A 312 4.25 30.25 4.97
CA TRP A 312 5.40 30.43 5.84
C TRP A 312 5.54 31.94 6.14
N VAL A 313 5.89 32.27 7.38
CA VAL A 313 6.17 33.63 7.82
C VAL A 313 7.53 33.62 8.51
N GLY A 314 8.37 34.58 8.17
CA GLY A 314 9.65 34.78 8.83
C GLY A 314 10.09 36.23 8.81
N ASP A 315 11.28 36.43 9.36
CA ASP A 315 11.86 37.74 9.55
C ASP A 315 13.02 37.96 8.56
N LEU A 316 13.09 39.17 8.03
CA LEU A 316 14.23 39.68 7.28
C LEU A 316 14.73 40.94 7.99
N GLN A 317 15.95 40.86 8.51
CA GLN A 317 16.57 41.95 9.23
C GLN A 317 17.46 42.77 8.29
N VAL A 318 17.30 44.08 8.31
CA VAL A 318 18.14 45.04 7.60
C VAL A 318 18.66 46.04 8.62
N ALA A 319 19.93 45.88 9.00
CA ALA A 319 20.52 46.60 10.13
C ALA A 319 19.69 46.42 11.42
N ASP A 320 19.08 47.48 11.94
CA ASP A 320 18.23 47.47 13.14
C ASP A 320 16.73 47.31 12.83
N ARG A 321 16.35 47.20 11.56
CA ARG A 321 14.95 47.07 11.14
C ARG A 321 14.58 45.65 10.75
N HIS A 322 13.41 45.24 11.21
CA HIS A 322 12.81 43.95 10.90
C HIS A 322 11.69 44.10 9.88
N TRP A 323 11.62 43.14 8.96
CA TRP A 323 10.62 43.06 7.90
C TRP A 323 9.96 41.68 7.95
N GLU A 324 8.65 41.65 7.75
CA GLU A 324 7.90 40.39 7.74
C GLU A 324 7.89 39.81 6.32
N ALA A 325 8.54 38.67 6.14
CA ALA A 325 8.53 37.92 4.90
C ALA A 325 7.45 36.84 4.95
N VAL A 326 6.56 36.83 3.98
CA VAL A 326 5.50 35.84 3.84
C VAL A 326 5.69 35.08 2.54
N ALA A 327 5.76 33.76 2.62
CA ALA A 327 5.82 32.87 1.46
C ALA A 327 4.53 32.07 1.33
N VAL A 328 4.05 31.92 0.10
CA VAL A 328 2.92 31.05 -0.24
C VAL A 328 3.27 30.22 -1.49
N PRO A 329 2.72 29.01 -1.66
CA PRO A 329 3.01 28.17 -2.83
C PRO A 329 2.55 28.79 -4.15
N ASN A 330 3.26 28.52 -5.24
CA ASN A 330 2.79 28.89 -6.57
C ASN A 330 1.77 27.86 -7.07
N GLY A 331 0.49 28.24 -7.14
CA GLY A 331 -0.56 27.42 -7.74
C GLY A 331 -1.61 26.93 -6.76
N THR A 332 -2.16 25.73 -7.01
CA THR A 332 -3.31 25.18 -6.25
C THR A 332 -3.00 24.94 -4.77
N SER A 333 -4.04 24.97 -3.95
CA SER A 333 -4.00 24.78 -2.49
C SER A 333 -3.39 23.45 -2.00
N SER A 334 -3.33 22.41 -2.85
CA SER A 334 -2.66 21.15 -2.50
C SER A 334 -1.20 21.16 -2.93
N LEU A 335 -0.29 21.07 -1.96
CA LEU A 335 1.14 20.90 -2.19
C LEU A 335 1.51 19.48 -2.67
N ALA A 336 0.74 18.47 -2.25
CA ALA A 336 0.98 17.08 -2.61
C ALA A 336 0.19 16.67 -3.86
N ARG A 337 0.80 15.83 -4.70
CA ARG A 337 0.17 15.24 -5.90
C ARG A 337 -0.48 13.86 -5.63
N HIS A 338 -0.24 13.27 -4.46
CA HIS A 338 -0.74 11.95 -4.04
C HIS A 338 -0.39 10.75 -4.95
N ASN A 339 0.65 10.87 -5.79
CA ASN A 339 1.02 9.81 -6.73
C ASN A 339 1.39 8.50 -6.01
N ARG A 340 2.09 8.57 -4.86
CA ARG A 340 2.49 7.36 -4.13
C ARG A 340 1.29 6.70 -3.48
N ALA A 341 0.35 7.48 -2.93
CA ALA A 341 -0.89 6.96 -2.38
C ALA A 341 -1.67 6.16 -3.44
N TRP A 342 -1.83 6.70 -4.65
CA TRP A 342 -2.50 6.00 -5.75
C TRP A 342 -1.80 4.69 -6.17
N ILE A 343 -0.47 4.69 -6.24
CA ILE A 343 0.31 3.46 -6.52
C ILE A 343 0.08 2.40 -5.45
N VAL A 344 0.06 2.80 -4.17
CA VAL A 344 -0.18 1.89 -3.03
C VAL A 344 -1.58 1.31 -3.08
N LEU A 345 -2.59 2.12 -3.38
CA LEU A 345 -3.97 1.65 -3.53
C LEU A 345 -4.10 0.66 -4.69
N ALA A 346 -3.58 1.01 -5.87
CA ALA A 346 -3.64 0.16 -7.05
C ALA A 346 -2.93 -1.19 -6.80
N SER A 347 -1.74 -1.16 -6.21
CA SER A 347 -0.97 -2.37 -5.88
C SER A 347 -1.71 -3.24 -4.84
N GLY A 348 -2.29 -2.63 -3.81
CA GLY A 348 -3.06 -3.32 -2.78
C GLY A 348 -4.32 -4.00 -3.33
N LEU A 349 -5.03 -3.35 -4.26
CA LEU A 349 -6.19 -3.94 -4.94
C LEU A 349 -5.82 -5.11 -5.87
N VAL A 350 -4.69 -5.02 -6.58
CA VAL A 350 -4.18 -6.13 -7.41
C VAL A 350 -3.83 -7.33 -6.54
N ILE A 351 -3.08 -7.12 -5.45
CA ILE A 351 -2.70 -8.19 -4.50
C ILE A 351 -3.96 -8.81 -3.88
N THR A 352 -4.91 -7.99 -3.44
CA THR A 352 -6.18 -8.46 -2.86
C THR A 352 -6.97 -9.30 -3.85
N SER A 353 -7.02 -8.89 -5.13
CA SER A 353 -7.69 -9.63 -6.19
C SER A 353 -7.04 -11.00 -6.43
N ILE A 354 -5.70 -11.05 -6.46
CA ILE A 354 -4.95 -12.31 -6.60
C ILE A 354 -5.24 -13.25 -5.41
N VAL A 355 -5.18 -12.74 -4.18
CA VAL A 355 -5.45 -13.55 -2.97
C VAL A 355 -6.88 -14.07 -2.96
N ALA A 356 -7.87 -13.23 -3.27
CA ALA A 356 -9.26 -13.65 -3.34
C ALA A 356 -9.49 -14.72 -4.42
N LEU A 357 -8.85 -14.57 -5.59
CA LEU A 357 -8.88 -15.57 -6.67
C LEU A 357 -8.19 -16.88 -6.28
N LEU A 358 -7.08 -16.83 -5.54
CA LEU A 358 -6.39 -18.02 -5.03
C LEU A 358 -7.25 -18.76 -3.99
N VAL A 359 -7.87 -18.05 -3.05
CA VAL A 359 -8.77 -18.64 -2.05
C VAL A 359 -10.01 -19.24 -2.73
N TRP A 360 -10.60 -18.53 -3.69
CA TRP A 360 -11.74 -19.01 -4.45
C TRP A 360 -11.38 -20.24 -5.30
N SER A 361 -10.24 -20.22 -6.00
CA SER A 361 -9.81 -21.34 -6.84
C SER A 361 -9.45 -22.56 -5.99
N SER A 362 -8.68 -22.39 -4.92
CA SER A 362 -8.31 -23.47 -4.00
C SER A 362 -9.53 -24.19 -3.41
N THR A 363 -10.52 -23.43 -2.93
CA THR A 363 -11.75 -24.01 -2.38
C THR A 363 -12.62 -24.69 -3.43
N ARG A 364 -12.63 -24.19 -4.68
CA ARG A 364 -13.26 -24.87 -5.82
C ARG A 364 -12.56 -26.19 -6.15
N TYR A 365 -11.22 -26.20 -6.19
CA TYR A 365 -10.42 -27.39 -6.47
C TYR A 365 -10.66 -28.50 -5.46
N MET A 366 -10.70 -28.17 -4.15
CA MET A 366 -10.97 -29.17 -3.10
C MET A 366 -12.32 -29.88 -3.32
N ARG A 367 -13.38 -29.15 -3.67
CA ARG A 367 -14.70 -29.75 -3.96
C ARG A 367 -14.70 -30.63 -5.20
N MET A 368 -14.00 -30.22 -6.25
CA MET A 368 -13.90 -31.02 -7.47
C MET A 368 -13.17 -32.33 -7.21
N LEU A 369 -12.13 -32.30 -6.35
CA LEU A 369 -11.40 -33.49 -5.93
C LEU A 369 -12.27 -34.42 -5.08
N GLU A 370 -13.01 -33.89 -4.12
CA GLU A 370 -13.96 -34.67 -3.31
C GLU A 370 -15.03 -35.35 -4.18
N ALA A 371 -15.62 -34.62 -5.13
CA ALA A 371 -16.62 -35.16 -6.04
C ALA A 371 -16.04 -36.23 -6.99
N ALA A 372 -14.83 -36.04 -7.50
CA ALA A 372 -14.16 -37.03 -8.34
C ALA A 372 -13.81 -38.32 -7.57
N ASN A 373 -13.34 -38.19 -6.32
CA ASN A 373 -13.06 -39.34 -5.46
C ASN A 373 -14.34 -40.12 -5.09
N ALA A 374 -15.46 -39.42 -4.91
CA ALA A 374 -16.75 -40.06 -4.67
C ALA A 374 -17.21 -40.88 -5.89
N ALA A 375 -17.10 -40.34 -7.10
CA ALA A 375 -17.49 -41.02 -8.33
C ALA A 375 -16.66 -42.28 -8.63
N ILE A 376 -15.35 -42.26 -8.35
CA ILE A 376 -14.47 -43.44 -8.48
C ILE A 376 -14.90 -44.57 -7.53
N SER A 377 -15.38 -44.22 -6.34
CA SER A 377 -15.80 -45.22 -5.33
C SER A 377 -17.09 -45.95 -5.72
N GLU A 378 -17.98 -45.27 -6.45
CA GLU A 378 -19.25 -45.82 -6.93
C GLU A 378 -19.04 -46.83 -8.08
N GLN A 379 -18.03 -46.62 -8.93
CA GLN A 379 -17.73 -47.46 -10.10
C GLN A 379 -17.10 -48.83 -9.76
N ALA A 380 -16.89 -49.13 -8.47
CA ALA A 380 -16.18 -50.31 -8.00
C ALA A 380 -17.07 -51.40 -7.35
N LEU A 381 -18.37 -51.46 -7.65
CA LEU A 381 -19.35 -52.41 -7.05
C LEU A 381 -19.87 -53.51 -7.99
N THR A 382 -19.56 -53.45 -9.28
CA THR A 382 -20.00 -54.44 -10.29
C THR A 382 -18.82 -55.20 -10.88
N ASP A 383 -19.04 -56.44 -11.30
CA ASP A 383 -18.11 -57.22 -12.11
C ASP A 383 -18.17 -56.70 -13.56
N PRO A 384 -17.05 -56.24 -14.14
CA PRO A 384 -17.05 -55.59 -15.45
C PRO A 384 -17.38 -56.54 -16.61
N LEU A 385 -17.25 -57.86 -16.43
CA LEU A 385 -17.55 -58.82 -17.49
C LEU A 385 -19.04 -59.18 -17.54
N THR A 386 -19.64 -59.47 -16.39
CA THR A 386 -21.02 -60.00 -16.30
C THR A 386 -22.07 -58.96 -15.92
N GLY A 387 -21.64 -57.78 -15.44
CA GLY A 387 -22.55 -56.75 -14.92
C GLY A 387 -23.28 -57.17 -13.64
N LEU A 388 -22.95 -58.32 -13.04
CA LEU A 388 -23.41 -58.69 -11.70
C LEU A 388 -22.69 -57.85 -10.64
N ALA A 389 -23.15 -57.93 -9.40
CA ALA A 389 -22.38 -57.41 -8.27
C ALA A 389 -21.01 -58.12 -8.20
N ASN A 390 -19.96 -57.39 -7.82
CA ASN A 390 -18.67 -58.01 -7.54
C ASN A 390 -18.63 -58.53 -6.09
N ARG A 391 -17.54 -59.23 -5.76
CA ARG A 391 -17.29 -59.76 -4.41
C ARG A 391 -17.46 -58.72 -3.30
N ARG A 392 -17.01 -57.47 -3.49
CA ARG A 392 -17.12 -56.41 -2.48
C ARG A 392 -18.57 -56.07 -2.18
N HIS A 393 -19.36 -55.81 -3.23
CA HIS A 393 -20.77 -55.50 -3.10
C HIS A 393 -21.57 -56.67 -2.49
N PHE A 394 -21.21 -57.91 -2.84
CA PHE A 394 -21.83 -59.08 -2.21
C PHE A 394 -21.57 -59.16 -0.71
N VAL A 395 -20.33 -58.92 -0.26
CA VAL A 395 -19.99 -58.93 1.17
C VAL A 395 -20.72 -57.81 1.93
N GLU A 396 -20.85 -56.63 1.33
CA GLU A 396 -21.65 -55.52 1.87
C GLU A 396 -23.13 -55.97 2.06
N ARG A 397 -23.75 -56.54 1.02
CA ARG A 397 -25.14 -57.04 1.09
C ARG A 397 -25.32 -58.23 2.03
N LEU A 398 -24.32 -59.11 2.14
CA LEU A 398 -24.33 -60.20 3.11
C LEU A 398 -24.29 -59.67 4.54
N THR A 399 -23.46 -58.65 4.80
CA THR A 399 -23.39 -57.98 6.11
C THR A 399 -24.72 -57.34 6.48
N GLU A 400 -25.39 -56.70 5.52
CA GLU A 400 -26.75 -56.16 5.71
C GLU A 400 -27.79 -57.25 5.98
N ALA A 401 -27.66 -58.43 5.36
CA ALA A 401 -28.54 -59.57 5.59
C ALA A 401 -28.39 -60.14 7.00
N PHE A 402 -27.17 -60.23 7.53
CA PHE A 402 -26.93 -60.56 8.95
C PHE A 402 -27.65 -59.58 9.88
N ALA A 403 -27.42 -58.28 9.71
CA ALA A 403 -28.06 -57.25 10.52
C ALA A 403 -29.61 -57.29 10.42
N THR A 404 -30.13 -57.67 9.26
CA THR A 404 -31.58 -57.80 9.03
C THR A 404 -32.16 -59.06 9.66
N ALA A 405 -31.45 -60.19 9.60
CA ALA A 405 -31.86 -61.45 10.21
C ALA A 405 -31.89 -61.33 11.74
N ASP A 406 -30.87 -60.74 12.34
CA ASP A 406 -30.80 -60.50 13.80
C ASP A 406 -31.97 -59.66 14.30
N ARG A 407 -32.42 -58.68 13.50
CA ARG A 407 -33.54 -57.78 13.86
C ARG A 407 -34.92 -58.38 13.60
N THR A 408 -35.08 -59.17 12.53
CA THR A 408 -36.42 -59.59 12.05
C THR A 408 -36.73 -61.06 12.29
N GLY A 409 -35.74 -61.87 12.66
CA GLY A 409 -35.88 -63.32 12.85
C GLY A 409 -36.07 -64.12 11.55
N HIS A 410 -36.02 -63.48 10.38
CA HIS A 410 -36.10 -64.18 9.10
C HIS A 410 -34.72 -64.74 8.70
N GLY A 411 -34.68 -66.03 8.36
CA GLY A 411 -33.47 -66.68 7.85
C GLY A 411 -33.12 -66.26 6.42
N PHE A 412 -31.88 -66.53 6.03
CA PHE A 412 -31.39 -66.41 4.66
C PHE A 412 -30.42 -67.56 4.38
N ALA A 413 -30.10 -67.80 3.10
CA ALA A 413 -29.12 -68.79 2.70
C ALA A 413 -28.11 -68.16 1.73
N LEU A 414 -26.85 -68.56 1.91
CA LEU A 414 -25.77 -68.28 0.98
C LEU A 414 -25.57 -69.53 0.10
N HIS A 415 -25.58 -69.33 -1.21
CA HIS A 415 -25.24 -70.33 -2.20
C HIS A 415 -23.95 -69.92 -2.88
N PHE A 416 -22.92 -70.75 -2.79
CA PHE A 416 -21.76 -70.66 -3.65
C PHE A 416 -21.88 -71.66 -4.79
N MET A 417 -21.54 -71.19 -5.97
CA MET A 417 -21.67 -71.90 -7.23
C MET A 417 -20.35 -71.82 -7.98
N ASP A 418 -19.97 -72.93 -8.60
CA ASP A 418 -18.85 -72.99 -9.51
C ASP A 418 -19.23 -73.81 -10.74
N LEU A 419 -18.77 -73.36 -11.91
CA LEU A 419 -19.04 -74.01 -13.18
C LEU A 419 -18.12 -75.22 -13.38
N ASP A 420 -18.72 -76.40 -13.42
CA ASP A 420 -17.99 -77.64 -13.54
C ASP A 420 -17.35 -77.79 -14.92
N GLY A 421 -16.02 -77.80 -14.98
CA GLY A 421 -15.28 -77.97 -16.23
C GLY A 421 -15.11 -76.70 -17.05
N PHE A 422 -15.36 -75.51 -16.48
CA PHE A 422 -15.18 -74.24 -17.18
C PHE A 422 -13.76 -74.04 -17.75
N LYS A 423 -12.73 -74.52 -17.03
CA LYS A 423 -11.35 -74.51 -17.53
C LYS A 423 -11.22 -75.28 -18.86
N THR A 424 -11.90 -76.42 -19.01
CA THR A 424 -11.89 -77.20 -20.26
C THR A 424 -12.52 -76.43 -21.41
N VAL A 425 -13.57 -75.65 -21.15
CA VAL A 425 -14.17 -74.76 -22.16
C VAL A 425 -13.15 -73.71 -22.62
N ASN A 426 -12.43 -73.07 -21.69
CA ASN A 426 -11.39 -72.11 -22.02
C ASN A 426 -10.22 -72.75 -22.78
N ASP A 427 -9.76 -73.92 -22.34
CA ASP A 427 -8.63 -74.63 -22.95
C ASP A 427 -8.99 -75.12 -24.38
N THR A 428 -10.27 -75.43 -24.64
CA THR A 428 -10.75 -75.95 -25.93
C THR A 428 -11.16 -74.85 -26.91
N HIS A 429 -11.85 -73.81 -26.44
CA HIS A 429 -12.49 -72.80 -27.28
C HIS A 429 -11.93 -71.38 -27.09
N GLY A 430 -10.96 -71.21 -26.18
CA GLY A 430 -10.34 -69.94 -25.85
C GLY A 430 -11.12 -69.10 -24.85
N HIS A 431 -10.42 -68.19 -24.17
CA HIS A 431 -10.99 -67.27 -23.18
C HIS A 431 -12.20 -66.45 -23.66
N PRO A 432 -12.27 -65.94 -24.91
CA PRO A 432 -13.45 -65.21 -25.36
C PRO A 432 -14.74 -66.03 -25.33
N MET A 433 -14.65 -67.34 -25.58
CA MET A 433 -15.80 -68.26 -25.49
C MET A 433 -16.20 -68.46 -24.03
N GLY A 434 -15.23 -68.65 -23.13
CA GLY A 434 -15.51 -68.72 -21.70
C GLY A 434 -16.11 -67.43 -21.14
N ASP A 435 -15.63 -66.27 -21.58
CA ASP A 435 -16.18 -64.96 -21.19
C ASP A 435 -17.64 -64.78 -21.66
N ALA A 436 -17.97 -65.24 -22.87
CA ALA A 436 -19.34 -65.25 -23.36
C ALA A 436 -20.22 -66.23 -22.57
N LEU A 437 -19.69 -67.41 -22.23
CA LEU A 437 -20.38 -68.37 -21.38
C LEU A 437 -20.68 -67.79 -19.98
N LEU A 438 -19.72 -67.08 -19.37
CA LEU A 438 -19.92 -66.45 -18.07
C LEU A 438 -21.01 -65.37 -18.10
N LYS A 439 -21.14 -64.62 -19.20
CA LYS A 439 -22.22 -63.64 -19.40
C LYS A 439 -23.58 -64.32 -19.50
N GLU A 440 -23.68 -65.38 -20.31
CA GLU A 440 -24.92 -66.15 -20.45
C GLU A 440 -25.33 -66.84 -19.14
N VAL A 441 -24.37 -67.39 -18.39
CA VAL A 441 -24.59 -67.94 -17.04
C VAL A 441 -25.10 -66.85 -16.11
N ALA A 442 -24.47 -65.67 -16.10
CA ALA A 442 -24.89 -64.56 -15.26
C ALA A 442 -26.32 -64.11 -15.55
N ASP A 443 -26.68 -63.97 -16.83
CA ASP A 443 -28.04 -63.60 -17.24
C ASP A 443 -29.06 -64.69 -16.89
N ARG A 444 -28.68 -65.96 -17.05
CA ARG A 444 -29.52 -67.10 -16.69
C ARG A 444 -29.76 -67.19 -15.18
N LEU A 445 -28.74 -66.93 -14.35
CA LEU A 445 -28.89 -66.85 -12.91
C LEU A 445 -29.80 -65.67 -12.53
N ARG A 446 -29.53 -64.48 -13.06
CA ARG A 446 -30.32 -63.26 -12.79
C ARG A 446 -31.80 -63.44 -13.14
N ALA A 447 -32.11 -64.15 -14.24
CA ALA A 447 -33.48 -64.42 -14.66
C ALA A 447 -34.22 -65.49 -13.82
N ARG A 448 -33.50 -66.27 -13.01
CA ARG A 448 -34.05 -67.39 -12.22
C ARG A 448 -34.14 -67.10 -10.72
N VAL A 449 -33.37 -66.13 -10.23
CA VAL A 449 -33.49 -65.64 -8.86
C VAL A 449 -34.63 -64.61 -8.74
N ARG A 450 -35.12 -64.38 -7.52
CA ARG A 450 -36.13 -63.34 -7.28
C ARG A 450 -35.47 -61.96 -7.24
N GLU A 451 -36.25 -60.91 -7.48
CA GLU A 451 -35.78 -59.51 -7.38
C GLU A 451 -35.20 -59.16 -6.00
N ILE A 452 -35.68 -59.83 -4.94
CA ILE A 452 -35.20 -59.64 -3.56
C ILE A 452 -33.93 -60.45 -3.24
N ASP A 453 -33.57 -61.41 -4.10
CA ASP A 453 -32.35 -62.21 -3.96
C ASP A 453 -31.20 -61.52 -4.70
N PHE A 454 -29.96 -61.75 -4.25
CA PHE A 454 -28.81 -61.01 -4.75
C PHE A 454 -27.77 -61.94 -5.37
N VAL A 455 -27.31 -61.63 -6.58
CA VAL A 455 -26.36 -62.46 -7.34
C VAL A 455 -25.09 -61.68 -7.60
N ALA A 456 -23.95 -62.30 -7.33
CA ALA A 456 -22.64 -61.74 -7.59
C ALA A 456 -21.71 -62.73 -8.28
N ARG A 457 -20.74 -62.20 -9.01
CA ARG A 457 -19.58 -62.96 -9.47
C ARG A 457 -18.38 -62.63 -8.59
N PHE A 458 -17.76 -63.67 -8.06
CA PHE A 458 -16.65 -63.54 -7.12
C PHE A 458 -15.29 -63.47 -7.83
N GLY A 459 -15.21 -64.06 -9.01
CA GLY A 459 -14.04 -64.12 -9.88
C GLY A 459 -14.03 -65.45 -10.63
N GLY A 460 -13.32 -65.52 -11.77
CA GLY A 460 -13.25 -66.77 -12.55
C GLY A 460 -14.64 -67.28 -12.95
N ASP A 461 -14.93 -68.51 -12.57
CA ASP A 461 -16.18 -69.27 -12.73
C ASP A 461 -17.07 -69.31 -11.48
N GLU A 462 -16.71 -68.57 -10.43
CA GLU A 462 -17.41 -68.59 -9.15
C GLU A 462 -18.51 -67.52 -9.06
N PHE A 463 -19.70 -67.98 -8.69
CA PHE A 463 -20.87 -67.15 -8.45
C PHE A 463 -21.37 -67.35 -7.02
N ALA A 464 -21.98 -66.29 -6.47
CA ALA A 464 -22.62 -66.33 -5.18
C ALA A 464 -24.05 -65.81 -5.28
N ILE A 465 -24.97 -66.49 -4.61
CA ILE A 465 -26.36 -66.08 -4.51
C ILE A 465 -26.71 -65.94 -3.03
N LEU A 466 -27.21 -64.78 -2.65
CA LEU A 466 -27.81 -64.52 -1.35
C LEU A 466 -29.32 -64.63 -1.50
N GLN A 467 -29.88 -65.74 -1.01
CA GLN A 467 -31.31 -66.00 -0.99
C GLN A 467 -31.89 -65.46 0.31
N THR A 468 -32.80 -64.49 0.22
CA THR A 468 -33.41 -63.84 1.39
C THR A 468 -34.71 -64.54 1.80
N LEU A 469 -35.13 -64.35 3.05
CA LEU A 469 -36.41 -64.87 3.59
C LEU A 469 -36.56 -66.40 3.48
N VAL A 470 -35.49 -67.13 3.78
CA VAL A 470 -35.45 -68.60 3.76
C VAL A 470 -36.06 -69.16 5.06
N LYS A 471 -37.05 -70.05 4.91
CA LYS A 471 -37.80 -70.63 6.03
C LYS A 471 -37.35 -72.05 6.41
N SER A 472 -36.65 -72.75 5.52
CA SER A 472 -36.18 -74.12 5.78
C SER A 472 -35.01 -74.50 4.86
N PRO A 473 -34.17 -75.47 5.26
CA PRO A 473 -33.11 -76.02 4.40
C PRO A 473 -33.63 -76.53 3.04
N ILE A 474 -34.79 -77.19 3.04
CA ILE A 474 -35.45 -77.69 1.82
C ILE A 474 -35.77 -76.55 0.85
N ALA A 475 -36.19 -75.37 1.36
CA ALA A 475 -36.46 -74.22 0.52
C ALA A 475 -35.20 -73.64 -0.15
N ALA A 476 -34.04 -73.76 0.51
CA ALA A 476 -32.76 -73.40 -0.08
C ALA A 476 -32.33 -74.44 -1.14
N SER A 477 -32.41 -75.74 -0.83
CA SER A 477 -32.12 -76.81 -1.81
C SER A 477 -32.97 -76.67 -3.07
N ASN A 478 -34.27 -76.45 -2.93
CA ASN A 478 -35.18 -76.31 -4.08
C ASN A 478 -34.81 -75.15 -5.01
N VAL A 479 -34.22 -74.06 -4.48
CA VAL A 479 -33.73 -72.96 -5.30
C VAL A 479 -32.43 -73.35 -5.98
N ALA A 480 -31.47 -73.93 -5.26
CA ALA A 480 -30.22 -74.39 -5.84
C ALA A 480 -30.43 -75.45 -6.92
N GLU A 481 -31.31 -76.43 -6.72
CA GLU A 481 -31.63 -77.45 -7.73
C GLU A 481 -32.23 -76.83 -9.01
N LYS A 482 -33.10 -75.83 -8.87
CA LYS A 482 -33.62 -75.07 -10.02
C LYS A 482 -32.52 -74.31 -10.75
N LEU A 483 -31.56 -73.74 -10.01
CA LEU A 483 -30.41 -73.04 -10.59
C LEU A 483 -29.46 -74.02 -11.28
N VAL A 484 -29.19 -75.20 -10.70
CA VAL A 484 -28.43 -76.28 -11.34
C VAL A 484 -29.07 -76.69 -12.65
N GLN A 485 -30.37 -76.98 -12.66
CA GLN A 485 -31.10 -77.35 -13.87
C GLN A 485 -31.10 -76.23 -14.92
N ALA A 486 -31.25 -74.98 -14.49
CA ALA A 486 -31.18 -73.84 -15.38
C ALA A 486 -29.78 -73.76 -16.01
N VAL A 487 -28.72 -73.84 -15.21
CA VAL A 487 -27.35 -73.76 -15.70
C VAL A 487 -27.01 -74.93 -16.61
N ALA A 488 -27.52 -76.14 -16.36
CA ALA A 488 -27.27 -77.33 -17.16
C ALA A 488 -27.96 -77.35 -18.54
N ALA A 489 -28.87 -76.41 -18.83
CA ALA A 489 -29.47 -76.33 -20.16
C ALA A 489 -28.41 -75.94 -21.23
N PRO A 490 -28.45 -76.50 -22.45
CA PRO A 490 -27.43 -76.24 -23.48
C PRO A 490 -27.24 -74.74 -23.76
N TYR A 491 -26.00 -74.32 -23.98
CA TYR A 491 -25.65 -72.96 -24.41
C TYR A 491 -25.28 -72.95 -25.88
N ARG A 492 -25.90 -72.07 -26.67
CA ARG A 492 -25.51 -71.89 -28.07
C ARG A 492 -24.80 -70.55 -28.23
N ILE A 493 -23.47 -70.58 -28.20
CA ILE A 493 -22.62 -69.38 -28.21
C ILE A 493 -21.74 -69.40 -29.46
N GLY A 494 -21.88 -68.38 -30.31
CA GLY A 494 -21.10 -68.29 -31.55
C GLY A 494 -21.31 -69.46 -32.52
N GLY A 495 -22.46 -70.15 -32.43
CA GLY A 495 -22.78 -71.34 -33.25
C GLY A 495 -22.23 -72.67 -32.72
N VAL A 496 -21.57 -72.67 -31.56
CA VAL A 496 -21.13 -73.87 -30.84
C VAL A 496 -22.13 -74.18 -29.73
N ASP A 497 -22.55 -75.44 -29.64
CA ASP A 497 -23.36 -75.92 -28.53
C ASP A 497 -22.39 -76.38 -27.40
N LEU A 498 -22.53 -75.78 -26.21
CA LEU A 498 -21.74 -76.06 -25.02
C LEU A 498 -22.63 -76.60 -23.92
N ASP A 499 -22.22 -77.73 -23.35
CA ASP A 499 -22.85 -78.33 -22.18
C ASP A 499 -21.95 -78.13 -20.97
N ILE A 500 -22.42 -77.36 -19.99
CA ILE A 500 -21.72 -77.14 -18.73
C ILE A 500 -22.68 -77.39 -17.58
N THR A 501 -22.16 -77.98 -16.51
CA THR A 501 -22.91 -78.21 -15.27
C THR A 501 -22.37 -77.30 -14.17
N ALA A 502 -23.03 -77.26 -13.03
CA ALA A 502 -22.55 -76.48 -11.90
C ALA A 502 -22.76 -77.21 -10.59
N SER A 503 -21.81 -77.02 -9.69
CA SER A 503 -21.87 -77.52 -8.33
C SER A 503 -22.23 -76.37 -7.39
N PHE A 504 -23.06 -76.66 -6.39
CA PHE A 504 -23.53 -75.68 -5.42
C PHE A 504 -23.25 -76.13 -3.99
N GLY A 505 -22.66 -75.22 -3.21
CA GLY A 505 -22.55 -75.31 -1.76
C GLY A 505 -23.47 -74.31 -1.09
N ILE A 506 -24.32 -74.78 -0.18
CA ILE A 506 -25.30 -73.96 0.53
C ILE A 506 -24.93 -73.90 2.01
N ALA A 507 -24.92 -72.69 2.57
CA ALA A 507 -24.92 -72.47 4.01
C ALA A 507 -26.15 -71.66 4.42
N LEU A 508 -26.89 -72.15 5.41
CA LEU A 508 -28.02 -71.43 5.98
C LEU A 508 -27.55 -70.58 7.15
N TYR A 509 -28.10 -69.36 7.25
CA TYR A 509 -27.97 -68.60 8.48
C TYR A 509 -28.66 -69.34 9.63
N THR A 510 -27.93 -69.48 10.73
CA THR A 510 -28.47 -69.84 12.04
C THR A 510 -27.96 -68.84 13.07
N ALA A 511 -28.64 -68.71 14.20
CA ALA A 511 -28.24 -67.80 15.28
C ALA A 511 -26.83 -68.11 15.86
N GLN A 512 -26.25 -69.26 15.52
CA GLN A 512 -24.91 -69.69 15.93
C GLN A 512 -23.81 -69.31 14.94
N VAL A 513 -24.14 -68.77 13.75
CA VAL A 513 -23.15 -68.35 12.76
C VAL A 513 -22.63 -66.95 13.10
N GLU A 514 -21.35 -66.84 13.42
CA GLU A 514 -20.73 -65.63 13.99
C GLU A 514 -20.57 -64.43 13.02
N GLY A 515 -20.88 -64.60 11.73
CA GLY A 515 -20.86 -63.49 10.76
C GLY A 515 -20.62 -63.91 9.31
N PRO A 516 -20.54 -62.93 8.38
CA PRO A 516 -20.39 -63.14 6.93
C PRO A 516 -19.27 -64.10 6.55
N THR A 517 -18.07 -63.93 7.11
CA THR A 517 -16.90 -64.76 6.81
C THR A 517 -17.12 -66.24 7.14
N SER A 518 -17.72 -66.52 8.30
CA SER A 518 -17.99 -67.90 8.75
C SER A 518 -19.02 -68.58 7.86
N LEU A 519 -20.08 -67.88 7.45
CA LEU A 519 -21.10 -68.44 6.55
C LEU A 519 -20.55 -68.73 5.15
N MET A 520 -19.69 -67.83 4.63
CA MET A 520 -19.00 -68.04 3.35
C MET A 520 -18.09 -69.26 3.40
N MET A 521 -17.34 -69.45 4.48
CA MET A 521 -16.50 -70.63 4.68
C MET A 521 -17.33 -71.93 4.72
N GLN A 522 -18.51 -71.90 5.36
CA GLN A 522 -19.42 -73.04 5.39
C GLN A 522 -19.96 -73.39 3.99
N ALA A 523 -20.36 -72.38 3.21
CA ALA A 523 -20.85 -72.57 1.84
C ALA A 523 -19.75 -73.13 0.93
N ASP A 524 -18.52 -72.65 1.08
CA ASP A 524 -17.35 -73.14 0.33
C ASP A 524 -17.02 -74.60 0.64
N LEU A 525 -17.04 -74.99 1.92
CA LEU A 525 -16.85 -76.39 2.34
C LEU A 525 -17.94 -77.31 1.75
N ALA A 526 -19.19 -76.84 1.70
CA ALA A 526 -20.28 -77.57 1.07
C ALA A 526 -20.08 -77.69 -0.45
N LEU A 527 -19.62 -76.64 -1.12
CA LEU A 527 -19.33 -76.64 -2.56
C LEU A 527 -18.19 -77.61 -2.89
N TYR A 528 -17.14 -77.60 -2.08
CA TYR A 528 -16.04 -78.56 -2.21
C TYR A 528 -16.53 -80.01 -2.08
N SER A 529 -17.43 -80.29 -1.11
CA SER A 529 -18.06 -81.60 -0.97
C SER A 529 -18.91 -81.99 -2.18
N ALA A 530 -19.64 -81.04 -2.78
CA ALA A 530 -20.42 -81.27 -4.00
C ALA A 530 -19.51 -81.67 -5.18
N LYS A 531 -18.38 -80.96 -5.36
CA LYS A 531 -17.40 -81.27 -6.41
C LYS A 531 -16.73 -82.63 -6.19
N ALA A 532 -16.38 -82.97 -4.95
CA ALA A 532 -15.77 -84.26 -4.61
C ALA A 532 -16.71 -85.46 -4.84
N ALA A 533 -18.03 -85.24 -4.75
CA ALA A 533 -19.05 -86.26 -4.93
C ALA A 533 -19.41 -86.56 -6.40
N GLY A 534 -18.65 -86.03 -7.37
CA GLY A 534 -18.87 -86.29 -8.80
C GLY A 534 -19.35 -85.08 -9.62
N ARG A 535 -19.43 -83.87 -9.01
CA ARG A 535 -19.89 -82.61 -9.64
C ARG A 535 -21.38 -82.63 -10.03
N ASN A 536 -21.89 -81.53 -10.58
CA ASN A 536 -23.30 -81.35 -10.94
C ASN A 536 -24.26 -81.66 -9.78
N ALA A 537 -23.91 -81.19 -8.57
CA ALA A 537 -24.60 -81.55 -7.34
C ALA A 537 -24.80 -80.34 -6.43
N VAL A 538 -25.81 -80.45 -5.56
CA VAL A 538 -26.09 -79.48 -4.48
C VAL A 538 -25.74 -80.13 -3.14
N ARG A 539 -25.00 -79.43 -2.28
CA ARG A 539 -24.73 -79.86 -0.90
C ARG A 539 -25.03 -78.73 0.07
N ILE A 540 -25.67 -79.07 1.19
CA ILE A 540 -25.86 -78.15 2.33
C ILE A 540 -24.80 -78.47 3.38
N TYR A 541 -24.15 -77.43 3.91
CA TYR A 541 -23.22 -77.55 5.03
C TYR A 541 -23.92 -78.15 6.27
N GLY A 542 -23.36 -79.24 6.81
CA GLY A 542 -23.90 -79.92 8.01
C GLY A 542 -25.12 -80.81 7.78
N GLY A 543 -25.54 -81.05 6.53
CA GLY A 543 -26.61 -82.01 6.20
C GLY A 543 -26.05 -83.40 5.89
N ASP A 544 -26.59 -84.45 6.54
CA ASP A 544 -26.24 -85.84 6.24
C ASP A 544 -26.57 -86.20 4.78
N ALA A 545 -25.65 -86.92 4.15
CA ALA A 545 -25.69 -87.31 2.76
C ALA A 545 -26.80 -88.32 2.42
N GLN A 546 -28.06 -87.90 2.41
CA GLN A 546 -29.17 -88.69 1.86
C GLN A 546 -30.29 -87.83 1.25
N THR A 547 -30.04 -87.29 0.06
CA THR A 547 -31.08 -87.05 -0.97
C THR A 547 -30.37 -86.85 -2.31
N GLY A 548 -30.46 -87.84 -3.19
CA GLY A 548 -29.86 -87.80 -4.53
C GLY A 548 -29.97 -89.16 -5.21
N ALA A 549 -31.19 -89.54 -5.57
CA ALA A 549 -31.41 -90.59 -6.57
C ALA A 549 -30.81 -90.14 -7.91
N PRO A 550 -30.21 -91.04 -8.71
CA PRO A 550 -29.68 -90.67 -10.02
C PRO A 550 -30.80 -90.12 -10.91
N LEU A 551 -30.58 -88.95 -11.52
CA LEU A 551 -31.49 -88.37 -12.51
C LEU A 551 -31.53 -89.31 -13.72
N HIS A 552 -32.71 -89.86 -13.99
CA HIS A 552 -33.01 -90.84 -15.03
C HIS A 552 -32.66 -90.37 -16.45
N GLU A 553 -31.92 -91.20 -17.19
CA GLU A 553 -32.02 -91.28 -18.65
C GLU A 553 -33.44 -91.68 -19.05
N ALA A 554 -34.06 -90.91 -19.95
CA ALA A 554 -35.29 -91.30 -20.63
C ALA A 554 -35.02 -91.37 -22.15
N HIS A 555 -34.67 -92.58 -22.60
CA HIS A 555 -34.96 -93.02 -23.95
C HIS A 555 -36.49 -93.05 -24.16
N HIS A 556 -36.99 -92.42 -25.23
CA HIS A 556 -38.10 -93.00 -25.97
C HIS A 556 -37.98 -92.71 -27.48
N SER A 557 -38.04 -93.81 -28.21
CA SER A 557 -38.05 -94.00 -29.65
C SER A 557 -39.38 -93.56 -30.29
N SER A 558 -39.26 -92.99 -31.50
CA SER A 558 -40.10 -93.16 -32.71
C SER A 558 -41.62 -93.32 -32.59
N ALA A 559 -42.37 -92.40 -33.23
CA ALA A 559 -43.23 -92.70 -34.39
C ALA A 559 -43.99 -91.44 -34.89
N ALA A 560 -43.54 -90.90 -36.03
CA ALA A 560 -44.32 -90.44 -37.20
C ALA A 560 -43.39 -89.67 -38.15
#